data_AF-A0A2E3WVU7-F1
#
_entry.id   AF-A0A2E3WVU7-F1
#
_cell.length_a   1.000
_cell.length_b   1.000
_cell.length_c   1.000
_cell.angle_alpha   90.00
_cell.angle_beta   90.00
_cell.angle_gamma   90.00
#
_symmetry.space_group_name_H-M   'P 1'
#
loop_
_entity.id
_entity.type
_entity.pdbx_description
1 polymer ?
#
loop_
_entity_poly.entity_id
_entity_poly.type
_entity_poly.pdbx_seq_one_letter_code
_entity_poly.pdbx_strand_id
1 'polypeptide(L)'
;MELESPHSLQSLSSVRFYQKCLNDDILDHICNTPNIKELLITNENCPKAQRINGRNFHKLSPLKKLRTIDFDYNDIDPNHLPQLNEIPNLSHLKILGNDFGRKNFAPLSELEFNIEIADNQWEFADPDELIHFLEQTKSPYINFSMESLESTLDSTNLYEAFLRAHLSKRLRSIKLSGDIPSEVFLNLSSSRLESLFCTGILEDLSEVTLKENHTLRELSCSLESAVDIEKLTEQYRKLNSLAVANLNALESGSISLSGLNVLNIAPDKYSNSMEYLDLTRNTLIEILNQNESLKVILPSKTNFYTNDVQMDQLEALTSLLEPCGNNRCMFYLYGNKYSLDKAIEVEKIMSGF
;
A
#
# COMPACT_ATOMS: atom_id res chain seq x y z
N MET A 1 33.17 -10.74 -3.50
CA MET A 1 32.38 -11.69 -4.29
C MET A 1 32.83 -11.49 -5.72
N GLU A 2 33.72 -12.35 -6.23
CA GLU A 2 34.03 -12.35 -7.65
C GLU A 2 32.77 -12.86 -8.36
N LEU A 3 32.10 -11.98 -9.12
CA LEU A 3 30.99 -12.39 -9.96
C LEU A 3 31.54 -13.41 -10.96
N GLU A 4 30.96 -14.60 -10.98
CA GLU A 4 31.24 -15.61 -12.00
C GLU A 4 31.16 -14.99 -13.40
N SER A 5 31.88 -15.57 -14.38
CA SER A 5 32.15 -14.96 -15.68
C SER A 5 30.96 -14.18 -16.28
N PRO A 6 31.17 -13.03 -16.94
CA PRO A 6 30.11 -12.13 -17.43
C PRO A 6 29.04 -12.79 -18.33
N HIS A 7 29.31 -13.99 -18.86
CA HIS A 7 28.33 -14.79 -19.60
C HIS A 7 27.20 -15.37 -18.74
N SER A 8 27.41 -15.68 -17.46
CA SER A 8 26.38 -16.29 -16.60
C SER A 8 25.28 -15.31 -16.18
N LEU A 9 25.56 -14.00 -16.25
CA LEU A 9 24.61 -12.96 -15.84
C LEU A 9 23.60 -12.60 -16.95
N GLN A 10 23.81 -13.08 -18.18
CA GLN A 10 22.93 -12.74 -19.32
C GLN A 10 21.52 -13.30 -19.18
N SER A 11 21.30 -14.36 -18.40
CA SER A 11 19.97 -14.94 -18.18
C SER A 11 19.18 -14.29 -17.04
N LEU A 12 19.80 -13.39 -16.27
CA LEU A 12 19.15 -12.81 -15.10
C LEU A 12 18.01 -11.87 -15.52
N SER A 13 16.85 -12.06 -14.90
CA SER A 13 15.68 -11.20 -15.07
C SER A 13 15.41 -10.29 -13.88
N SER A 14 15.97 -10.58 -12.71
CA SER A 14 15.84 -9.77 -11.49
C SER A 14 17.18 -9.82 -10.77
N VAL A 15 17.66 -8.67 -10.29
CA VAL A 15 18.89 -8.56 -9.52
C VAL A 15 18.59 -7.78 -8.24
N ARG A 16 19.03 -8.34 -7.11
CA ARG A 16 18.68 -7.85 -5.79
C ARG A 16 19.92 -7.78 -4.90
N PHE A 17 20.17 -6.62 -4.32
CA PHE A 17 21.25 -6.37 -3.38
C PHE A 17 20.68 -5.69 -2.13
N TYR A 18 20.68 -6.41 -1.01
CA TYR A 18 20.20 -5.90 0.27
C TYR A 18 21.38 -5.69 1.21
N GLN A 19 21.47 -4.48 1.78
CA GLN A 19 22.43 -4.10 2.82
C GLN A 19 23.88 -4.41 2.41
N LYS A 20 24.23 -4.05 1.18
CA LYS A 20 25.57 -4.29 0.61
C LYS A 20 26.45 -3.05 0.54
N CYS A 21 25.94 -1.89 0.92
CA CYS A 21 26.63 -0.61 0.88
C CYS A 21 27.25 -0.34 -0.50
N LEU A 22 26.42 -0.55 -1.53
CA LEU A 22 26.79 -0.34 -2.92
C LEU A 22 26.58 1.11 -3.31
N ASN A 23 27.54 1.68 -4.00
CA ASN A 23 27.45 3.03 -4.57
C ASN A 23 27.11 2.95 -6.07
N ASP A 24 27.10 4.11 -6.73
CA ASP A 24 26.84 4.27 -8.16
C ASP A 24 27.76 3.47 -9.10
N ASP A 25 28.91 2.95 -8.64
CA ASP A 25 29.84 2.18 -9.47
C ASP A 25 29.26 0.81 -9.85
N ILE A 26 28.35 0.25 -9.03
CA ILE A 26 27.71 -1.03 -9.35
C ILE A 26 26.88 -0.96 -10.65
N LEU A 27 26.40 0.24 -11.00
CA LEU A 27 25.57 0.44 -12.20
C LEU A 27 26.38 0.21 -13.50
N ASP A 28 27.71 0.36 -13.47
CA ASP A 28 28.60 0.00 -14.60
C ASP A 28 28.61 -1.50 -14.90
N HIS A 29 28.42 -2.31 -13.86
CA HIS A 29 28.36 -3.76 -14.03
C HIS A 29 26.97 -4.20 -14.46
N ILE A 30 25.93 -3.59 -13.86
CA ILE A 30 24.54 -3.93 -14.15
C ILE A 30 24.15 -3.57 -15.59
N CYS A 31 24.68 -2.49 -16.17
CA CYS A 31 24.33 -2.09 -17.54
C CYS A 31 24.66 -3.17 -18.61
N ASN A 32 25.54 -4.13 -18.29
CA ASN A 32 25.91 -5.26 -19.15
C ASN A 32 24.96 -6.47 -19.05
N THR A 33 23.84 -6.35 -18.35
CA THR A 33 22.85 -7.42 -18.15
C THR A 33 21.51 -7.09 -18.82
N PRO A 34 21.42 -7.18 -20.15
CA PRO A 34 20.33 -6.59 -20.94
C PRO A 34 18.94 -7.21 -20.70
N ASN A 35 18.88 -8.34 -19.98
CA ASN A 35 17.65 -9.08 -19.72
C ASN A 35 16.97 -8.75 -18.38
N ILE A 36 17.59 -7.91 -17.55
CA ILE A 36 17.00 -7.51 -16.27
C ILE A 36 15.70 -6.74 -16.50
N LYS A 37 14.69 -7.12 -15.71
CA LYS A 37 13.38 -6.48 -15.59
C LYS A 37 13.19 -5.75 -14.27
N GLU A 38 13.91 -6.18 -13.24
CA GLU A 38 13.83 -5.64 -11.88
C GLU A 38 15.22 -5.44 -11.30
N LEU A 39 15.50 -4.23 -10.83
CA LEU A 39 16.72 -3.91 -10.12
C LEU A 39 16.39 -3.39 -8.73
N LEU A 40 16.82 -4.11 -7.69
CA LEU A 40 16.59 -3.75 -6.30
C LEU A 40 17.93 -3.57 -5.60
N ILE A 41 18.23 -2.37 -5.12
CA ILE A 41 19.43 -2.06 -4.35
C ILE A 41 19.05 -1.22 -3.13
N THR A 42 18.96 -1.88 -1.98
CA THR A 42 18.61 -1.24 -0.71
C THR A 42 19.85 -1.14 0.18
N ASN A 43 20.19 0.06 0.65
CA ASN A 43 21.40 0.34 1.43
C ASN A 43 21.11 0.85 2.85
N GLU A 44 20.13 0.23 3.49
CA GLU A 44 19.84 0.47 4.90
C GLU A 44 21.09 0.28 5.77
N ASN A 45 21.28 1.15 6.76
CA ASN A 45 22.42 1.14 7.70
C ASN A 45 23.82 1.32 7.08
N CYS A 46 23.91 1.70 5.80
CA CYS A 46 25.19 2.02 5.16
C CYS A 46 25.59 3.49 5.40
N PRO A 47 26.90 3.81 5.47
CA PRO A 47 27.36 5.20 5.48
C PRO A 47 26.89 5.94 4.21
N LYS A 48 26.40 7.19 4.32
CA LYS A 48 25.87 7.97 3.18
C LYS A 48 26.83 8.00 1.98
N ALA A 49 28.14 8.18 2.23
CA ALA A 49 29.18 8.22 1.20
C ALA A 49 29.31 6.92 0.35
N GLN A 50 28.71 5.82 0.78
CA GLN A 50 28.72 4.53 0.08
C GLN A 50 27.36 4.16 -0.52
N ARG A 51 26.34 5.02 -0.39
CA ARG A 51 25.02 4.78 -0.96
C ARG A 51 24.95 5.24 -2.42
N ILE A 52 23.96 4.75 -3.14
CA ILE A 52 23.62 5.26 -4.47
C ILE A 52 23.16 6.71 -4.31
N ASN A 53 23.70 7.60 -5.14
CA ASN A 53 23.30 9.02 -5.17
C ASN A 53 22.69 9.44 -6.52
N GLY A 54 22.75 8.57 -7.53
CA GLY A 54 22.06 8.74 -8.80
C GLY A 54 22.84 9.41 -9.91
N ARG A 55 24.08 9.86 -9.67
CA ARG A 55 24.97 10.45 -10.69
C ARG A 55 25.13 9.56 -11.94
N ASN A 56 25.04 8.25 -11.76
CA ASN A 56 25.21 7.26 -12.82
C ASN A 56 23.88 6.65 -13.33
N PHE A 57 22.71 7.23 -13.05
CA PHE A 57 21.42 6.69 -13.51
C PHE A 57 21.30 6.57 -15.04
N HIS A 58 21.89 7.50 -15.80
CA HIS A 58 21.95 7.42 -17.27
C HIS A 58 22.55 6.10 -17.80
N LYS A 59 23.40 5.42 -17.02
CA LYS A 59 24.00 4.13 -17.39
C LYS A 59 22.98 2.99 -17.48
N LEU A 60 21.78 3.16 -16.88
CA LEU A 60 20.69 2.20 -16.94
C LEU A 60 19.86 2.31 -18.23
N SER A 61 20.00 3.40 -19.01
CA SER A 61 19.25 3.61 -20.26
C SER A 61 19.37 2.49 -21.32
N PRO A 62 20.45 1.69 -21.40
CA PRO A 62 20.52 0.54 -22.31
C PRO A 62 19.63 -0.64 -21.87
N LEU A 63 19.16 -0.70 -20.62
CA LEU A 63 18.38 -1.81 -20.07
C LEU A 63 16.92 -1.75 -20.52
N LYS A 64 16.70 -2.07 -21.81
CA LYS A 64 15.39 -1.95 -22.46
C LYS A 64 14.29 -2.81 -21.86
N LYS A 65 14.61 -3.80 -21.01
CA LYS A 65 13.61 -4.65 -20.35
C LYS A 65 13.32 -4.25 -18.90
N LEU A 66 14.07 -3.29 -18.35
CA LEU A 66 13.92 -2.84 -16.97
C LEU A 66 12.58 -2.12 -16.80
N ARG A 67 11.79 -2.58 -15.84
CA ARG A 67 10.43 -2.08 -15.54
C ARG A 67 10.29 -1.54 -14.12
N THR A 68 11.09 -2.07 -13.21
CA THR A 68 11.04 -1.75 -11.79
C THR A 68 12.44 -1.46 -11.28
N ILE A 69 12.59 -0.31 -10.63
CA ILE A 69 13.76 0.04 -9.83
C ILE A 69 13.32 0.24 -8.39
N ASP A 70 14.07 -0.33 -7.47
CA ASP A 70 13.95 -0.09 -6.04
C ASP A 70 15.33 0.34 -5.53
N PHE A 71 15.42 1.59 -5.10
CA PHE A 71 16.60 2.19 -4.48
C PHE A 71 16.26 2.74 -3.09
N ASP A 72 15.45 2.00 -2.33
CA ASP A 72 15.11 2.38 -0.97
C ASP A 72 16.36 2.51 -0.07
N TYR A 73 16.30 3.45 0.88
CA TYR A 73 17.34 3.73 1.87
C TYR A 73 18.72 4.02 1.26
N ASN A 74 18.76 4.83 0.20
CA ASN A 74 20.00 5.32 -0.42
C ASN A 74 20.31 6.78 0.00
N ASP A 75 21.03 7.55 -0.82
CA ASP A 75 21.29 9.00 -0.63
C ASP A 75 21.11 9.73 -1.97
N ILE A 76 19.99 9.45 -2.65
CA ILE A 76 19.71 9.95 -3.98
C ILE A 76 19.61 11.48 -3.98
N ASP A 77 20.29 12.12 -4.94
CA ASP A 77 20.07 13.52 -5.28
C ASP A 77 18.92 13.61 -6.30
N PRO A 78 17.80 14.28 -5.97
CA PRO A 78 16.66 14.43 -6.88
C PRO A 78 17.03 14.99 -8.26
N ASN A 79 18.08 15.81 -8.36
CA ASN A 79 18.52 16.40 -9.62
C ASN A 79 18.97 15.36 -10.66
N HIS A 80 19.26 14.12 -10.23
CA HIS A 80 19.65 13.04 -11.12
C HIS A 80 18.48 12.14 -11.53
N LEU A 81 17.34 12.21 -10.84
CA LEU A 81 16.17 11.36 -11.13
C LEU A 81 15.62 11.50 -12.56
N PRO A 82 15.60 12.69 -13.20
CA PRO A 82 15.13 12.82 -14.58
C PRO A 82 15.88 11.94 -15.59
N GLN A 83 17.12 11.53 -15.29
CA GLN A 83 17.88 10.60 -16.14
C GLN A 83 17.17 9.22 -16.27
N LEU A 84 16.34 8.84 -15.29
CA LEU A 84 15.61 7.57 -15.33
C LEU A 84 14.53 7.54 -16.42
N ASN A 85 14.07 8.70 -16.91
CA ASN A 85 13.17 8.78 -18.07
C ASN A 85 13.82 8.25 -19.37
N GLU A 86 15.15 8.11 -19.42
CA GLU A 86 15.86 7.52 -20.55
C GLU A 86 15.67 5.99 -20.63
N ILE A 87 15.12 5.36 -19.59
CA ILE A 87 14.82 3.92 -19.54
C ILE A 87 13.42 3.69 -20.13
N PRO A 88 13.29 3.17 -21.36
CA PRO A 88 12.06 3.32 -22.15
C PRO A 88 10.86 2.49 -21.65
N ASN A 89 11.09 1.51 -20.78
CA ASN A 89 10.05 0.65 -20.25
C ASN A 89 9.95 0.71 -18.72
N LEU A 90 10.62 1.69 -18.09
CA LEU A 90 10.51 1.89 -16.65
C LEU A 90 9.07 2.31 -16.33
N SER A 91 8.43 1.58 -15.43
CA SER A 91 7.04 1.78 -15.06
C SER A 91 6.86 2.04 -13.56
N HIS A 92 7.87 1.70 -12.77
CA HIS A 92 7.80 1.79 -11.32
C HIS A 92 9.16 2.09 -10.70
N LEU A 93 9.19 3.08 -9.81
CA LEU A 93 10.37 3.49 -9.05
C LEU A 93 10.02 3.56 -7.56
N LYS A 94 10.83 2.92 -6.73
CA LYS A 94 10.83 3.07 -5.27
C LYS A 94 12.12 3.72 -4.82
N ILE A 95 12.00 4.80 -4.04
CA ILE A 95 13.12 5.58 -3.49
C ILE A 95 12.78 6.04 -2.06
N LEU A 96 12.21 5.14 -1.26
CA LEU A 96 11.89 5.39 0.14
C LEU A 96 13.15 5.73 0.94
N GLY A 97 13.09 6.57 1.96
CA GLY A 97 14.22 6.70 2.89
C GLY A 97 15.52 7.32 2.34
N ASN A 98 15.46 8.14 1.29
CA ASN A 98 16.62 8.78 0.62
C ASN A 98 16.97 10.20 1.14
N ASP A 99 16.34 10.67 2.22
CA ASP A 99 16.62 11.97 2.86
C ASP A 99 16.67 13.13 1.85
N PHE A 100 15.49 13.46 1.30
CA PHE A 100 15.34 14.58 0.40
C PHE A 100 15.30 15.93 1.14
N GLY A 101 14.88 15.99 2.40
CA GLY A 101 14.95 17.23 3.19
C GLY A 101 14.30 18.42 2.46
N ARG A 102 14.99 19.58 2.50
CA ARG A 102 14.66 20.81 1.73
C ARG A 102 15.19 20.83 0.29
N LYS A 103 15.48 19.68 -0.33
CA LYS A 103 15.98 19.64 -1.72
C LYS A 103 14.86 20.06 -2.69
N ASN A 104 15.26 20.62 -3.83
CA ASN A 104 14.33 21.01 -4.89
C ASN A 104 13.52 19.81 -5.41
N PHE A 105 12.19 19.91 -5.39
CA PHE A 105 11.25 18.86 -5.83
C PHE A 105 10.93 18.90 -7.32
N ALA A 106 11.27 19.98 -8.01
CA ALA A 106 10.99 20.12 -9.45
C ALA A 106 11.52 18.96 -10.31
N PRO A 107 12.67 18.31 -10.01
CA PRO A 107 13.09 17.14 -10.78
C PRO A 107 12.15 15.93 -10.66
N LEU A 108 11.46 15.76 -9.52
CA LEU A 108 10.53 14.63 -9.31
C LEU A 108 9.25 14.78 -10.14
N SER A 109 8.80 16.01 -10.40
CA SER A 109 7.58 16.24 -11.19
C SER A 109 7.76 15.90 -12.67
N GLU A 110 9.00 15.77 -13.14
CA GLU A 110 9.33 15.37 -14.51
C GLU A 110 9.25 13.85 -14.74
N LEU A 111 9.08 13.04 -13.69
CA LEU A 111 9.02 11.58 -13.81
C LEU A 111 7.66 11.13 -14.35
N GLU A 112 7.66 10.24 -15.34
CA GLU A 112 6.46 9.83 -16.08
C GLU A 112 5.93 8.43 -15.69
N PHE A 113 6.49 7.85 -14.64
CA PHE A 113 6.18 6.49 -14.16
C PHE A 113 5.71 6.52 -12.69
N ASN A 114 5.17 5.39 -12.20
CA ASN A 114 4.71 5.26 -10.82
C ASN A 114 5.89 5.48 -9.84
N ILE A 115 5.71 6.34 -8.84
CA ILE A 115 6.77 6.66 -7.86
C ILE A 115 6.31 6.38 -6.43
N GLU A 116 7.15 5.68 -5.68
CA GLU A 116 7.03 5.53 -4.23
C GLU A 116 8.16 6.28 -3.53
N ILE A 117 7.79 7.33 -2.78
CA ILE A 117 8.70 8.33 -2.23
C ILE A 117 8.42 8.61 -0.74
N ALA A 118 7.77 7.69 -0.02
CA ALA A 118 7.60 7.79 1.42
C ALA A 118 8.94 7.87 2.20
N ASP A 119 8.88 8.37 3.43
CA ASP A 119 9.99 8.39 4.40
C ASP A 119 11.26 9.16 3.97
N ASN A 120 11.09 10.20 3.15
CA ASN A 120 12.21 11.00 2.63
C ASN A 120 12.53 12.26 3.47
N GLN A 121 12.08 12.33 4.73
CA GLN A 121 12.29 13.49 5.62
C GLN A 121 11.92 14.82 4.95
N TRP A 122 10.78 14.83 4.28
CA TRP A 122 10.32 15.97 3.50
C TRP A 122 10.24 17.25 4.32
N GLU A 123 10.88 18.30 3.86
CA GLU A 123 10.73 19.64 4.42
C GLU A 123 10.26 20.60 3.34
N PHE A 124 9.00 21.02 3.41
CA PHE A 124 8.45 22.07 2.56
C PHE A 124 8.52 23.40 3.30
N ALA A 125 8.92 24.47 2.59
CA ALA A 125 8.96 25.80 3.21
C ALA A 125 7.55 26.33 3.51
N ASP A 126 6.59 25.96 2.66
CA ASP A 126 5.17 26.26 2.80
C ASP A 126 4.32 25.20 2.05
N PRO A 127 3.00 25.15 2.29
CA PRO A 127 2.10 24.19 1.66
C PRO A 127 1.96 24.37 0.14
N ASP A 128 2.15 25.59 -0.38
CA ASP A 128 1.99 25.90 -1.79
C ASP A 128 3.10 25.24 -2.63
N GLU A 129 4.28 25.00 -2.06
CA GLU A 129 5.34 24.23 -2.71
C GLU A 129 4.94 22.76 -2.94
N LEU A 130 4.30 22.12 -1.96
CA LEU A 130 3.76 20.77 -2.10
C LEU A 130 2.61 20.73 -3.13
N ILE A 131 1.70 21.71 -3.07
CA ILE A 131 0.63 21.87 -4.07
C ILE A 131 1.24 21.93 -5.46
N HIS A 132 2.21 22.82 -5.65
CA HIS A 132 2.85 23.03 -6.92
C HIS A 132 3.51 21.75 -7.43
N PHE A 133 4.25 21.04 -6.57
CA PHE A 133 4.84 19.75 -6.92
C PHE A 133 3.79 18.74 -7.40
N LEU A 134 2.73 18.54 -6.62
CA LEU A 134 1.69 17.55 -6.93
C LEU A 134 0.85 17.95 -8.16
N GLU A 135 0.68 19.25 -8.44
CA GLU A 135 0.00 19.73 -9.64
C GLU A 135 0.85 19.57 -10.91
N GLN A 136 2.16 19.78 -10.80
CA GLN A 136 3.07 19.69 -11.95
C GLN A 136 3.48 18.25 -12.27
N THR A 137 3.38 17.34 -11.30
CA THR A 137 3.86 15.96 -11.49
C THR A 137 3.23 15.28 -12.71
N LYS A 138 4.09 14.63 -13.50
CA LYS A 138 3.71 13.80 -14.64
C LYS A 138 3.41 12.36 -14.22
N SER A 139 3.75 11.97 -12.99
CA SER A 139 3.53 10.62 -12.51
C SER A 139 2.03 10.31 -12.39
N PRO A 140 1.58 9.14 -12.88
CA PRO A 140 0.19 8.69 -12.70
C PRO A 140 -0.10 8.15 -11.29
N TYR A 141 0.95 7.85 -10.50
CA TYR A 141 0.85 7.31 -9.15
C TYR A 141 1.96 7.85 -8.25
N ILE A 142 1.58 8.41 -7.10
CA ILE A 142 2.55 8.86 -6.09
C ILE A 142 2.13 8.27 -4.75
N ASN A 143 3.02 7.47 -4.18
CA ASN A 143 2.96 7.09 -2.78
C ASN A 143 3.85 8.02 -1.97
N PHE A 144 3.23 8.73 -1.03
CA PHE A 144 3.85 9.74 -0.19
C PHE A 144 3.57 9.38 1.29
N SER A 145 4.46 9.75 2.22
CA SER A 145 4.24 9.54 3.67
C SER A 145 4.10 10.89 4.36
N MET A 146 2.98 11.07 5.08
CA MET A 146 2.58 12.31 5.75
C MET A 146 3.33 12.52 7.06
N GLU A 147 3.75 11.44 7.72
CA GLU A 147 4.49 11.49 8.99
C GLU A 147 5.75 12.37 8.89
N SER A 148 6.36 12.45 7.70
CA SER A 148 7.49 13.35 7.47
C SER A 148 7.08 14.83 7.33
N LEU A 149 5.85 15.10 6.86
CA LEU A 149 5.34 16.46 6.59
C LEU A 149 4.74 17.15 7.78
N GLU A 150 4.15 16.41 8.72
CA GLU A 150 3.53 16.95 9.93
C GLU A 150 4.50 17.80 10.77
N SER A 151 5.81 17.54 10.65
CA SER A 151 6.85 18.35 11.30
C SER A 151 7.04 19.75 10.68
N THR A 152 6.56 19.97 9.46
CA THR A 152 6.82 21.18 8.67
C THR A 152 5.58 21.98 8.31
N LEU A 153 4.46 21.30 8.05
CA LEU A 153 3.19 21.92 7.70
C LEU A 153 2.15 21.57 8.77
N ASP A 154 1.32 22.53 9.16
CA ASP A 154 0.14 22.17 9.93
C ASP A 154 -0.77 21.26 9.10
N SER A 155 -1.51 20.42 9.82
CA SER A 155 -2.35 19.38 9.23
C SER A 155 -3.36 20.01 8.25
N THR A 156 -4.04 21.09 8.63
CA THR A 156 -5.02 21.82 7.78
C THR A 156 -4.46 22.19 6.40
N ASN A 157 -3.30 22.81 6.34
CA ASN A 157 -2.71 23.26 5.08
C ASN A 157 -2.27 22.10 4.20
N LEU A 158 -1.77 21.04 4.81
CA LEU A 158 -1.39 19.83 4.14
C LEU A 158 -2.59 19.22 3.41
N TYR A 159 -3.76 19.23 4.05
CA TYR A 159 -4.99 18.75 3.41
C TYR A 159 -5.47 19.66 2.30
N GLU A 160 -5.48 20.98 2.48
CA GLU A 160 -5.75 21.89 1.35
C GLU A 160 -4.83 21.60 0.17
N ALA A 161 -3.57 21.28 0.45
CA ALA A 161 -2.60 20.97 -0.59
C ALA A 161 -2.99 19.73 -1.39
N PHE A 162 -3.33 18.64 -0.68
CA PHE A 162 -3.85 17.44 -1.30
C PHE A 162 -5.12 17.71 -2.10
N LEU A 163 -6.07 18.47 -1.55
CA LEU A 163 -7.33 18.75 -2.21
C LEU A 163 -7.14 19.50 -3.53
N ARG A 164 -6.25 20.49 -3.57
CA ARG A 164 -5.96 21.25 -4.80
C ARG A 164 -5.22 20.42 -5.83
N ALA A 165 -4.14 19.75 -5.40
CA ALA A 165 -3.40 18.81 -6.23
C ALA A 165 -4.29 17.73 -6.84
N HIS A 166 -5.25 17.26 -6.05
CA HIS A 166 -6.18 16.22 -6.44
C HIS A 166 -7.19 16.69 -7.51
N LEU A 167 -7.67 17.93 -7.40
CA LEU A 167 -8.50 18.56 -8.43
C LEU A 167 -7.76 18.71 -9.78
N SER A 168 -6.43 18.61 -9.80
CA SER A 168 -5.61 18.67 -11.03
C SER A 168 -5.72 17.41 -11.93
N LYS A 169 -6.48 16.38 -11.51
CA LYS A 169 -6.90 15.19 -12.29
C LYS A 169 -5.80 14.16 -12.65
N ARG A 170 -4.63 14.20 -12.01
CA ARG A 170 -3.51 13.30 -12.37
C ARG A 170 -3.32 12.11 -11.43
N LEU A 171 -3.53 12.28 -10.12
CA LEU A 171 -3.28 11.22 -9.14
C LEU A 171 -4.41 10.19 -9.14
N ARG A 172 -4.05 8.93 -9.41
CA ARG A 172 -4.99 7.79 -9.34
C ARG A 172 -4.92 7.02 -8.04
N SER A 173 -3.78 7.04 -7.37
CA SER A 173 -3.72 6.46 -6.03
C SER A 173 -2.75 7.22 -5.16
N ILE A 174 -3.12 7.29 -3.87
CA ILE A 174 -2.42 8.00 -2.82
C ILE A 174 -2.37 7.07 -1.62
N LYS A 175 -1.21 7.04 -0.98
CA LYS A 175 -1.07 6.55 0.38
C LYS A 175 -0.80 7.76 1.28
N LEU A 176 -1.48 7.82 2.41
CA LEU A 176 -1.36 8.79 3.49
C LEU A 176 -1.02 8.00 4.75
N SER A 177 -0.23 8.58 5.64
CA SER A 177 0.10 8.05 6.98
C SER A 177 -0.24 9.12 8.03
N GLY A 178 -0.03 8.86 9.32
CA GLY A 178 -0.28 9.88 10.37
C GLY A 178 -1.75 10.20 10.66
N ASP A 179 -1.99 11.30 11.37
CA ASP A 179 -3.34 11.70 11.79
C ASP A 179 -4.07 12.39 10.64
N ILE A 180 -5.07 11.71 10.08
CA ILE A 180 -5.78 12.14 8.87
C ILE A 180 -7.15 12.71 9.26
N PRO A 181 -7.38 14.03 9.11
CA PRO A 181 -8.66 14.66 9.31
C PRO A 181 -9.69 14.17 8.33
N SER A 182 -10.89 14.12 8.88
CA SER A 182 -12.12 13.69 8.24
C SER A 182 -12.44 14.51 6.95
N GLU A 183 -11.99 15.76 6.89
CA GLU A 183 -12.20 16.72 5.79
C GLU A 183 -11.53 16.30 4.47
N VAL A 184 -10.48 15.48 4.54
CA VAL A 184 -9.83 14.89 3.36
C VAL A 184 -10.86 14.16 2.51
N PHE A 185 -11.76 13.44 3.16
CA PHE A 185 -12.71 12.57 2.47
C PHE A 185 -13.92 13.31 1.90
N LEU A 186 -14.30 14.47 2.46
CA LEU A 186 -15.41 15.29 1.96
C LEU A 186 -15.24 15.68 0.48
N ASN A 187 -13.98 15.81 0.06
CA ASN A 187 -13.59 16.28 -1.26
C ASN A 187 -13.16 15.15 -2.20
N LEU A 188 -13.13 13.90 -1.74
CA LEU A 188 -12.85 12.75 -2.61
C LEU A 188 -13.98 12.48 -3.63
N SER A 189 -15.19 13.00 -3.41
CA SER A 189 -16.33 12.78 -4.33
C SER A 189 -16.10 13.27 -5.76
N SER A 190 -15.32 14.33 -5.96
CA SER A 190 -14.97 14.88 -7.27
C SER A 190 -13.72 14.23 -7.89
N SER A 191 -13.19 13.18 -7.24
CA SER A 191 -11.92 12.55 -7.57
C SER A 191 -11.92 11.69 -8.83
N ARG A 192 -10.71 11.44 -9.34
CA ARG A 192 -10.35 10.24 -10.12
C ARG A 192 -9.53 9.25 -9.27
N LEU A 193 -9.60 9.37 -7.96
CA LEU A 193 -8.80 8.56 -7.06
C LEU A 193 -9.36 7.15 -7.10
N GLU A 194 -8.58 6.21 -7.62
CA GLU A 194 -8.88 4.80 -7.72
C GLU A 194 -8.50 4.06 -6.44
N SER A 195 -7.40 4.46 -5.76
CA SER A 195 -6.98 3.81 -4.51
C SER A 195 -6.49 4.79 -3.44
N LEU A 196 -7.04 4.71 -2.23
CA LEU A 196 -6.62 5.48 -1.06
C LEU A 196 -6.13 4.53 0.04
N PHE A 197 -4.91 4.72 0.51
CA PHE A 197 -4.32 3.94 1.59
C PHE A 197 -3.98 4.86 2.76
N CYS A 198 -4.66 4.76 3.89
CA CYS A 198 -4.45 5.54 5.09
C CYS A 198 -3.81 4.66 6.17
N THR A 199 -2.59 4.96 6.59
CA THR A 199 -1.85 4.17 7.60
C THR A 199 -1.69 4.88 8.95
N GLY A 200 -2.60 5.79 9.31
CA GLY A 200 -2.66 6.35 10.66
C GLY A 200 -4.09 6.53 11.15
N ILE A 201 -4.27 7.38 12.15
CA ILE A 201 -5.53 7.50 12.90
C ILE A 201 -6.48 8.39 12.11
N LEU A 202 -7.65 7.84 11.77
CA LEU A 202 -8.76 8.63 11.27
C LEU A 202 -9.63 9.01 12.46
N GLU A 203 -9.64 10.30 12.79
CA GLU A 203 -10.59 10.86 13.75
C GLU A 203 -11.99 10.81 13.14
N ASP A 204 -12.76 9.83 13.58
CA ASP A 204 -14.22 9.72 13.40
C ASP A 204 -14.76 9.95 11.97
N LEU A 205 -14.86 8.87 11.19
CA LEU A 205 -15.56 8.89 9.88
C LEU A 205 -17.09 9.00 10.00
N SER A 206 -17.69 8.91 11.20
CA SER A 206 -19.14 8.87 11.35
C SER A 206 -19.80 10.20 10.97
N GLU A 207 -19.13 11.31 11.25
CA GLU A 207 -19.56 12.68 10.91
C GLU A 207 -19.26 13.04 9.45
N VAL A 208 -18.33 12.35 8.81
CA VAL A 208 -18.03 12.62 7.41
C VAL A 208 -19.17 12.12 6.54
N THR A 209 -19.93 13.07 6.02
CA THR A 209 -20.82 12.77 4.89
C THR A 209 -19.95 12.58 3.66
N LEU A 210 -19.43 11.37 3.47
CA LEU A 210 -18.67 11.00 2.30
C LEU A 210 -19.62 11.15 1.11
N LYS A 211 -19.43 12.24 0.36
CA LYS A 211 -20.13 12.42 -0.90
C LYS A 211 -19.74 11.26 -1.82
N GLU A 212 -20.69 10.77 -2.61
CA GLU A 212 -20.48 9.62 -3.50
C GLU A 212 -19.21 9.83 -4.36
N ASN A 213 -18.26 8.91 -4.25
CA ASN A 213 -17.10 8.85 -5.13
C ASN A 213 -17.26 7.63 -6.03
N HIS A 214 -17.50 7.88 -7.32
CA HIS A 214 -17.73 6.83 -8.29
C HIS A 214 -16.45 6.29 -8.94
N THR A 215 -15.27 6.68 -8.45
CA THR A 215 -13.99 6.25 -9.01
C THR A 215 -13.14 5.43 -8.04
N LEU A 216 -13.33 5.60 -6.73
CA LEU A 216 -12.61 4.84 -5.71
C LEU A 216 -12.96 3.36 -5.79
N ARG A 217 -11.92 2.55 -5.95
CA ARG A 217 -11.95 1.10 -6.06
C ARG A 217 -11.27 0.42 -4.89
N GLU A 218 -10.26 1.05 -4.31
CA GLU A 218 -9.53 0.48 -3.18
C GLU A 218 -9.47 1.52 -2.05
N LEU A 219 -9.89 1.10 -0.87
CA LEU A 219 -9.75 1.88 0.35
C LEU A 219 -9.09 0.98 1.38
N SER A 220 -7.92 1.39 1.86
CA SER A 220 -7.27 0.77 2.99
C SER A 220 -7.15 1.82 4.08
N CYS A 221 -7.64 1.56 5.29
CA CYS A 221 -7.48 2.49 6.40
C CYS A 221 -7.27 1.77 7.72
N SER A 222 -6.55 2.42 8.64
CA SER A 222 -6.57 2.08 10.07
C SER A 222 -7.55 3.01 10.76
N LEU A 223 -8.46 2.50 11.59
CA LEU A 223 -9.52 3.28 12.22
C LEU A 223 -9.45 3.08 13.73
N GLU A 224 -9.29 4.15 14.52
CA GLU A 224 -9.33 4.02 15.99
C GLU A 224 -10.77 3.99 16.54
N SER A 225 -11.69 4.70 15.88
CA SER A 225 -13.09 4.72 16.24
C SER A 225 -13.92 3.74 15.41
N ALA A 226 -15.09 3.39 15.94
CA ALA A 226 -16.06 2.58 15.23
C ALA A 226 -16.53 3.34 14.00
N VAL A 227 -16.37 2.74 12.81
CA VAL A 227 -16.90 3.27 11.57
C VAL A 227 -18.08 2.42 11.13
N ASP A 228 -19.15 3.09 10.73
CA ASP A 228 -20.28 2.45 10.08
C ASP A 228 -19.88 2.01 8.66
N ILE A 229 -19.40 0.77 8.55
CA ILE A 229 -18.94 0.19 7.29
C ILE A 229 -20.10 0.04 6.30
N GLU A 230 -21.34 -0.14 6.78
CA GLU A 230 -22.54 -0.15 5.93
C GLU A 230 -22.68 1.18 5.20
N LYS A 231 -22.69 2.29 5.96
CA LYS A 231 -22.76 3.63 5.38
C LYS A 231 -21.61 3.89 4.40
N LEU A 232 -20.40 3.42 4.72
CA LEU A 232 -19.22 3.55 3.86
C LEU A 232 -19.38 2.76 2.54
N THR A 233 -19.80 1.50 2.61
CA THR A 233 -20.00 0.66 1.40
C THR A 233 -21.17 1.14 0.54
N GLU A 234 -22.24 1.67 1.13
CA GLU A 234 -23.34 2.30 0.38
C GLU A 234 -22.89 3.55 -0.40
N GLN A 235 -21.98 4.33 0.20
CA GLN A 235 -21.44 5.56 -0.39
C GLN A 235 -20.41 5.29 -1.50
N TYR A 236 -19.67 4.18 -1.44
CA TYR A 236 -18.66 3.79 -2.44
C TYR A 236 -19.05 2.54 -3.23
N ARG A 237 -20.10 2.64 -4.06
CA ARG A 237 -20.63 1.50 -4.85
C ARG A 237 -19.66 0.83 -5.84
N LYS A 238 -18.50 1.42 -6.11
CA LYS A 238 -17.46 0.85 -6.98
C LYS A 238 -16.23 0.34 -6.21
N LEU A 239 -16.31 0.30 -4.89
CA LEU A 239 -15.25 -0.24 -4.06
C LEU A 239 -15.12 -1.74 -4.32
N ASN A 240 -13.96 -2.14 -4.82
CA ASN A 240 -13.59 -3.53 -5.10
C ASN A 240 -12.77 -4.13 -3.95
N SER A 241 -12.05 -3.28 -3.23
CA SER A 241 -11.17 -3.66 -2.12
C SER A 241 -11.38 -2.72 -0.94
N LEU A 242 -11.66 -3.29 0.22
CA LEU A 242 -11.72 -2.57 1.49
C LEU A 242 -10.82 -3.29 2.50
N ALA A 243 -9.84 -2.59 3.03
CA ALA A 243 -9.00 -3.07 4.13
C ALA A 243 -9.16 -2.13 5.33
N VAL A 244 -9.60 -2.66 6.45
CA VAL A 244 -9.80 -1.87 7.68
C VAL A 244 -9.07 -2.57 8.83
N ALA A 245 -8.13 -1.87 9.45
CA ALA A 245 -7.34 -2.38 10.58
C ALA A 245 -7.58 -1.58 11.87
N ASN A 246 -7.24 -2.19 13.01
CA ASN A 246 -7.19 -1.59 14.36
C ASN A 246 -8.51 -1.03 14.90
N LEU A 247 -9.66 -1.65 14.62
CA LEU A 247 -10.96 -1.29 15.20
C LEU A 247 -10.96 -1.50 16.73
N ASN A 248 -10.43 -0.53 17.48
CA ASN A 248 -10.27 -0.62 18.94
C ASN A 248 -11.57 -0.30 19.70
N ALA A 249 -12.53 0.37 19.06
CA ALA A 249 -13.81 0.73 19.65
C ALA A 249 -14.92 -0.29 19.31
N LEU A 250 -14.85 -1.48 19.89
CA LEU A 250 -16.00 -2.38 20.02
C LEU A 250 -16.57 -2.25 21.43
N GLU A 251 -17.01 -1.06 21.81
CA GLU A 251 -17.71 -0.86 23.07
C GLU A 251 -19.10 -1.50 23.00
N SER A 252 -19.22 -2.77 23.41
CA SER A 252 -20.38 -3.48 24.00
C SER A 252 -21.80 -3.35 23.40
N GLY A 253 -22.00 -2.51 22.40
CA GLY A 253 -23.21 -2.36 21.62
C GLY A 253 -23.03 -3.14 20.34
N SER A 254 -24.03 -3.92 19.98
CA SER A 254 -24.16 -4.60 18.70
C SER A 254 -23.71 -3.67 17.57
N ILE A 255 -22.56 -3.95 16.95
CA ILE A 255 -22.30 -3.42 15.62
C ILE A 255 -23.32 -4.12 14.74
N SER A 256 -24.40 -3.41 14.45
CA SER A 256 -25.24 -3.75 13.33
C SER A 256 -24.40 -3.45 12.10
N LEU A 257 -23.72 -4.46 11.59
CA LEU A 257 -23.29 -4.49 10.19
C LEU A 257 -24.54 -4.60 9.29
N SER A 258 -25.60 -3.83 9.54
CA SER A 258 -26.93 -3.99 8.91
C SER A 258 -26.95 -3.75 7.41
N GLY A 259 -25.83 -3.33 6.83
CA GLY A 259 -25.60 -3.19 5.39
C GLY A 259 -24.17 -3.50 4.98
N LEU A 260 -23.40 -4.11 5.89
CA LEU A 260 -22.65 -5.31 5.54
C LEU A 260 -23.55 -6.52 5.84
N ASN A 261 -24.68 -6.59 5.13
CA ASN A 261 -25.51 -7.79 5.02
C ASN A 261 -24.79 -8.85 4.17
N VAL A 262 -23.59 -9.19 4.62
CA VAL A 262 -22.83 -10.41 4.46
C VAL A 262 -21.87 -10.41 5.65
N LEU A 263 -22.20 -11.11 6.72
CA LEU A 263 -22.06 -12.55 6.69
C LEU A 263 -23.40 -13.32 6.69
N ASN A 264 -24.41 -12.74 6.05
CA ASN A 264 -25.50 -13.45 5.40
C ASN A 264 -25.82 -12.85 4.01
N ILE A 265 -25.26 -13.41 2.92
CA ILE A 265 -25.60 -13.01 1.55
C ILE A 265 -27.02 -13.51 1.24
N ALA A 266 -28.02 -12.62 1.26
CA ALA A 266 -29.20 -12.80 0.41
C ALA A 266 -28.84 -12.29 -1.01
N PRO A 267 -28.97 -13.08 -2.08
CA PRO A 267 -28.33 -12.82 -3.38
C PRO A 267 -28.82 -11.60 -4.18
N ASP A 268 -29.78 -10.82 -3.69
CA ASP A 268 -30.66 -10.08 -4.60
C ASP A 268 -30.50 -8.55 -4.60
N LYS A 269 -29.59 -7.94 -3.82
CA LYS A 269 -29.55 -6.45 -3.73
C LYS A 269 -28.22 -5.69 -3.68
N TYR A 270 -27.04 -6.31 -3.68
CA TYR A 270 -25.77 -5.57 -3.69
C TYR A 270 -24.77 -6.12 -4.72
N SER A 271 -23.88 -5.25 -5.21
CA SER A 271 -23.10 -5.44 -6.43
C SER A 271 -22.04 -6.53 -6.31
N ASN A 272 -21.94 -7.36 -7.36
CA ASN A 272 -20.94 -8.42 -7.58
C ASN A 272 -19.47 -7.90 -7.70
N SER A 273 -19.09 -6.79 -7.06
CA SER A 273 -17.84 -6.06 -7.34
C SER A 273 -16.76 -6.16 -6.26
N MET A 274 -17.09 -6.53 -5.02
CA MET A 274 -16.09 -6.64 -3.96
C MET A 274 -15.34 -7.96 -4.07
N GLU A 275 -14.03 -7.90 -4.31
CA GLU A 275 -13.17 -9.06 -4.53
C GLU A 275 -12.28 -9.37 -3.31
N TYR A 276 -11.96 -8.36 -2.49
CA TYR A 276 -11.01 -8.46 -1.38
C TYR A 276 -11.50 -7.70 -0.14
N LEU A 277 -11.48 -8.37 1.02
CA LEU A 277 -11.76 -7.80 2.33
C LEU A 277 -10.70 -8.26 3.32
N ASP A 278 -9.96 -7.30 3.88
CA ASP A 278 -8.90 -7.56 4.85
C ASP A 278 -9.25 -6.94 6.20
N LEU A 279 -9.38 -7.80 7.20
CA LEU A 279 -9.69 -7.45 8.58
C LEU A 279 -8.53 -7.86 9.51
N THR A 280 -7.33 -8.05 8.98
CA THR A 280 -6.13 -8.34 9.77
C THR A 280 -5.95 -7.28 10.87
N ARG A 281 -5.50 -7.73 12.05
CA ARG A 281 -5.21 -6.88 13.23
C ARG A 281 -6.43 -6.24 13.91
N ASN A 282 -7.64 -6.66 13.58
CA ASN A 282 -8.78 -6.39 14.45
C ASN A 282 -8.85 -7.47 15.54
N THR A 283 -9.38 -7.15 16.72
CA THR A 283 -9.75 -8.12 17.77
C THR A 283 -10.96 -8.96 17.34
N LEU A 284 -10.99 -9.43 16.09
CA LEU A 284 -12.07 -10.21 15.51
C LEU A 284 -12.37 -11.46 16.35
N ILE A 285 -11.33 -12.04 16.95
CA ILE A 285 -11.45 -13.21 17.82
C ILE A 285 -12.22 -12.88 19.10
N GLU A 286 -12.04 -11.69 19.69
CA GLU A 286 -12.82 -11.28 20.85
C GLU A 286 -14.29 -11.04 20.48
N ILE A 287 -14.55 -10.47 19.30
CA ILE A 287 -15.92 -10.25 18.78
C ILE A 287 -16.63 -11.59 18.54
N LEU A 288 -15.94 -12.53 17.89
CA LEU A 288 -16.48 -13.87 17.58
C LEU A 288 -16.71 -14.68 18.86
N ASN A 289 -15.81 -14.59 19.84
CA ASN A 289 -15.96 -15.28 21.13
C ASN A 289 -17.09 -14.70 22.00
N GLN A 290 -17.45 -13.43 21.81
CA GLN A 290 -18.54 -12.78 22.57
C GLN A 290 -19.91 -12.93 21.91
N ASN A 291 -19.99 -13.42 20.66
CA ASN A 291 -21.23 -13.50 19.89
C ASN A 291 -21.41 -14.88 19.23
N GLU A 292 -21.99 -15.84 19.96
CA GLU A 292 -22.29 -17.21 19.47
C GLU A 292 -23.22 -17.26 18.26
N SER A 293 -23.89 -16.15 17.92
CA SER A 293 -24.80 -16.03 16.77
C SER A 293 -24.15 -15.47 15.51
N LEU A 294 -22.87 -15.06 15.56
CA LEU A 294 -22.19 -14.40 14.45
C LEU A 294 -21.68 -15.46 13.46
N LYS A 295 -22.40 -15.66 12.35
CA LYS A 295 -21.92 -16.48 11.23
C LYS A 295 -20.96 -15.65 10.38
N VAL A 296 -19.95 -16.31 9.78
CA VAL A 296 -19.01 -15.71 8.83
C VAL A 296 -19.20 -16.36 7.44
N ILE A 297 -19.92 -15.72 6.52
CA ILE A 297 -20.08 -16.10 5.10
C ILE A 297 -19.16 -15.27 4.21
N LEU A 298 -18.00 -15.81 3.85
CA LEU A 298 -17.08 -15.15 2.92
C LEU A 298 -17.65 -15.17 1.48
N PRO A 299 -17.53 -14.08 0.70
CA PRO A 299 -17.85 -14.12 -0.74
C PRO A 299 -17.03 -15.19 -1.47
N SER A 300 -17.57 -15.70 -2.59
CA SER A 300 -16.82 -16.64 -3.42
C SER A 300 -15.52 -16.02 -3.92
N LYS A 301 -14.37 -16.65 -3.65
CA LYS A 301 -13.00 -16.21 -3.97
C LYS A 301 -12.39 -15.11 -3.09
N THR A 302 -12.94 -14.86 -1.90
CA THR A 302 -12.27 -13.98 -0.92
C THR A 302 -11.10 -14.70 -0.27
N ASN A 303 -9.94 -14.06 -0.23
CA ASN A 303 -8.78 -14.53 0.51
C ASN A 303 -8.79 -13.89 1.90
N PHE A 304 -8.74 -14.70 2.95
CA PHE A 304 -8.67 -14.22 4.33
C PHE A 304 -7.22 -14.29 4.84
N TYR A 305 -6.77 -13.19 5.45
CA TYR A 305 -5.45 -13.08 6.06
C TYR A 305 -5.61 -12.82 7.56
N THR A 306 -4.78 -13.47 8.37
CA THR A 306 -4.68 -13.19 9.81
C THR A 306 -3.27 -13.50 10.29
N ASN A 307 -2.77 -12.66 11.20
CA ASN A 307 -1.47 -12.83 11.84
C ASN A 307 -1.72 -13.14 13.33
N ASP A 308 -0.91 -14.00 13.92
CA ASP A 308 -0.90 -14.32 15.36
C ASP A 308 -2.18 -14.98 15.94
N VAL A 309 -2.77 -15.92 15.20
CA VAL A 309 -3.89 -16.75 15.71
C VAL A 309 -3.33 -18.01 16.40
N GLN A 310 -3.71 -18.24 17.66
CA GLN A 310 -3.42 -19.50 18.35
C GLN A 310 -4.28 -20.65 17.76
N MET A 311 -3.81 -21.90 17.81
CA MET A 311 -4.49 -23.02 17.13
C MET A 311 -5.94 -23.26 17.60
N ASP A 312 -6.22 -23.07 18.89
CA ASP A 312 -7.55 -23.13 19.49
C ASP A 312 -8.49 -22.03 18.96
N GLN A 313 -7.96 -20.84 18.67
CA GLN A 313 -8.70 -19.78 18.00
C GLN A 313 -8.97 -20.11 16.52
N LEU A 314 -8.06 -20.84 15.87
CA LEU A 314 -8.23 -21.31 14.49
C LEU A 314 -9.36 -22.35 14.36
N GLU A 315 -9.47 -23.25 15.33
CA GLU A 315 -10.55 -24.24 15.44
C GLU A 315 -11.92 -23.55 15.68
N ALA A 316 -11.96 -22.55 16.57
CA ALA A 316 -13.15 -21.74 16.78
C ALA A 316 -13.57 -21.01 15.48
N LEU A 317 -12.62 -20.38 14.77
CA LEU A 317 -12.85 -19.74 13.48
C LEU A 317 -13.39 -20.72 12.42
N THR A 318 -12.81 -21.92 12.31
CA THR A 318 -13.28 -22.93 11.35
C THR A 318 -14.68 -23.43 11.66
N SER A 319 -15.10 -23.49 12.93
CA SER A 319 -16.47 -23.85 13.31
C SER A 319 -17.52 -22.76 13.01
N LEU A 320 -17.09 -21.50 12.86
CA LEU A 320 -17.96 -20.34 12.61
C LEU A 320 -18.12 -20.01 11.11
N LEU A 321 -17.29 -20.65 10.26
CA LEU A 321 -17.30 -20.49 8.80
C LEU A 321 -18.22 -21.54 8.17
N GLU A 322 -19.23 -21.12 7.40
CA GLU A 322 -19.99 -22.06 6.57
C GLU A 322 -19.14 -22.54 5.38
N PRO A 323 -19.30 -23.78 4.92
CA PRO A 323 -18.59 -24.29 3.75
C PRO A 323 -18.85 -23.36 2.55
N CYS A 324 -17.78 -22.95 1.85
CA CYS A 324 -17.83 -22.07 0.68
C CYS A 324 -18.49 -22.72 -0.57
N GLY A 325 -19.58 -23.47 -0.43
CA GLY A 325 -20.24 -24.20 -1.53
C GLY A 325 -19.24 -24.94 -2.42
N ASN A 326 -19.45 -24.93 -3.75
CA ASN A 326 -18.54 -25.55 -4.71
C ASN A 326 -17.28 -24.71 -5.04
N ASN A 327 -17.00 -23.62 -4.30
CA ASN A 327 -15.90 -22.70 -4.61
C ASN A 327 -14.74 -22.83 -3.61
N ARG A 328 -13.51 -22.73 -4.09
CA ARG A 328 -12.31 -22.74 -3.24
C ARG A 328 -12.15 -21.38 -2.55
N CYS A 329 -12.31 -21.35 -1.23
CA CYS A 329 -11.78 -20.29 -0.37
C CYS A 329 -10.32 -20.61 -0.04
N MET A 330 -9.40 -19.65 -0.19
CA MET A 330 -8.01 -19.82 0.23
C MET A 330 -7.73 -18.96 1.44
N PHE A 331 -7.25 -19.61 2.51
CA PHE A 331 -6.81 -18.95 3.72
C PHE A 331 -5.29 -18.86 3.69
N TYR A 332 -4.76 -17.66 3.92
CA TYR A 332 -3.32 -17.44 3.98
C TYR A 332 -2.95 -17.03 5.42
N LEU A 333 -2.32 -17.95 6.14
CA LEU A 333 -1.79 -17.71 7.48
C LEU A 333 -0.35 -17.23 7.36
N TYR A 334 -0.07 -16.02 7.86
CA TYR A 334 1.30 -15.52 7.97
C TYR A 334 1.65 -15.37 9.47
N GLY A 335 2.60 -16.19 9.94
CA GLY A 335 3.03 -16.19 11.33
C GLY A 335 4.38 -16.89 11.53
N ASN A 336 5.12 -16.46 12.54
CA ASN A 336 6.48 -16.94 12.84
C ASN A 336 6.51 -18.46 13.16
N LYS A 337 7.40 -19.20 12.47
CA LYS A 337 7.89 -20.56 12.81
C LYS A 337 6.83 -21.54 13.39
N TYR A 338 5.88 -21.98 12.56
CA TYR A 338 5.22 -23.26 12.82
C TYR A 338 6.12 -24.42 12.35
N SER A 339 6.20 -25.52 13.10
CA SER A 339 6.80 -26.76 12.58
C SER A 339 5.95 -27.26 11.41
N LEU A 340 6.60 -27.90 10.42
CA LEU A 340 5.94 -28.46 9.23
C LEU A 340 4.72 -29.34 9.60
N ASP A 341 4.78 -30.03 10.74
CA ASP A 341 3.70 -30.88 11.26
C ASP A 341 2.41 -30.12 11.57
N LYS A 342 2.50 -28.87 12.06
CA LYS A 342 1.31 -28.04 12.33
C LYS A 342 0.69 -27.46 11.06
N ALA A 343 1.50 -27.17 10.04
CA ALA A 343 0.98 -26.73 8.74
C ALA A 343 0.15 -27.85 8.05
N ILE A 344 0.61 -29.10 8.19
CA ILE A 344 -0.10 -30.29 7.69
C ILE A 344 -1.43 -30.52 8.43
N GLU A 345 -1.51 -30.19 9.73
CA GLU A 345 -2.73 -30.32 10.52
C GLU A 345 -3.80 -29.31 10.09
N VAL A 346 -3.41 -28.05 9.82
CA VAL A 346 -4.30 -27.03 9.25
C VAL A 346 -4.79 -27.43 7.86
N GLU A 347 -3.91 -27.96 7.01
CA GLU A 347 -4.28 -28.45 5.67
C GLU A 347 -5.28 -29.63 5.76
N LYS A 348 -5.12 -30.53 6.73
CA LYS A 348 -6.07 -31.63 7.00
C LYS A 348 -7.45 -31.14 7.43
N ILE A 349 -7.50 -30.19 8.36
CA ILE A 349 -8.76 -29.56 8.81
C ILE A 349 -9.46 -28.91 7.61
N MET A 350 -8.72 -28.19 6.78
CA MET A 350 -9.25 -27.49 5.61
C MET A 350 -9.66 -28.42 4.45
N SER A 351 -9.01 -29.59 4.32
CA SER A 351 -9.33 -30.59 3.29
C SER A 351 -10.49 -31.54 3.64
N GLY A 352 -10.95 -31.51 4.90
CA GLY A 352 -12.05 -32.33 5.39
C GLY A 352 -13.46 -31.73 5.19
N PHE A 353 -13.55 -30.55 4.58
CA PHE A 353 -14.79 -29.80 4.32
C PHE A 353 -15.10 -29.70 2.82
#